data_AF-A0A967TCW6-F1
#
_entry.id   AF-A0A967TCW6-F1
#
_cell.length_a   1.000
_cell.length_b   1.000
_cell.length_c   1.000
_cell.angle_alpha   90.00
_cell.angle_beta   90.00
_cell.angle_gamma   90.00
#
_symmetry.space_group_name_H-M   'P 1'
#
loop_
_entity.id
_entity.type
_entity.pdbx_description
1 polymer ?
#
loop_
_entity_poly.entity_id
_entity_poly.type
_entity_poly.pdbx_seq_one_letter_code
_entity_poly.pdbx_strand_id
1 'polypeptide(L)'
;RMADLLDHEVSVESTPGKGSTFSVSMPIVARAAKAKKKRRTSVAERDEAQASGLVILIEDDVQVANAWGLLLEAEGFHVATAASATEA
;
A
#
# COMPACT_ATOMS: atom_id res chain seq x y z
N ARG A 1 -0.52 13.76 7.96
CA ARG A 1 0.47 12.75 7.51
C ARG A 1 0.11 12.17 6.15
N MET A 2 -0.93 11.34 6.02
CA MET A 2 -1.31 10.76 4.71
C MET A 2 -1.69 11.82 3.67
N ALA A 3 -2.50 12.80 4.06
CA ALA A 3 -2.88 13.91 3.17
C ALA A 3 -1.65 14.75 2.76
N ASP A 4 -0.79 15.11 3.72
CA ASP A 4 0.47 15.82 3.44
C ASP A 4 1.39 15.04 2.48
N LEU A 5 1.49 13.72 2.65
CA LEU A 5 2.29 12.85 1.78
C LEU A 5 1.75 12.84 0.34
N LEU A 6 0.43 12.96 0.18
CA LEU A 6 -0.25 12.98 -1.11
C LEU A 6 -0.45 14.40 -1.66
N ASP A 7 0.11 15.42 -1.00
CA ASP A 7 -0.06 16.83 -1.34
C ASP A 7 -1.55 17.23 -1.40
N HIS A 8 -2.30 16.83 -0.36
CA HIS A 8 -3.71 17.11 -0.19
C HIS A 8 -3.94 18.01 1.02
N GLU A 9 -4.65 19.12 0.80
CA GLU A 9 -4.96 20.09 1.84
C GLU A 9 -5.95 19.50 2.85
N VAL A 10 -5.67 19.72 4.13
CA VAL A 10 -6.56 19.39 5.25
C VAL A 10 -6.90 20.66 6.00
N SER A 11 -8.19 20.91 6.23
CA SER A 11 -8.68 22.06 6.99
C SER A 11 -9.61 21.63 8.12
N VAL A 12 -9.76 22.50 9.12
CA VAL A 12 -10.66 22.28 10.26
C VAL A 12 -11.36 23.58 10.65
N GLU A 13 -12.66 23.48 10.89
CA GLU A 13 -13.48 24.53 11.48
C GLU A 13 -14.11 24.02 12.77
N SER A 14 -13.96 24.76 13.87
CA SER A 14 -14.43 24.33 15.19
C SER A 14 -14.96 25.50 16.00
N THR A 15 -16.07 25.27 16.70
CA THR A 15 -16.61 26.21 17.69
C THR A 15 -16.92 25.44 18.98
N PRO A 16 -16.43 25.89 20.15
CA PRO A 16 -16.73 25.26 21.42
C PRO A 16 -18.24 25.06 21.63
N GLY A 17 -18.62 23.84 22.02
CA GLY A 17 -20.03 23.47 22.22
C GLY A 17 -20.85 23.25 20.94
N LYS A 18 -20.29 23.48 19.74
CA LYS A 18 -20.96 23.19 18.45
C LYS A 18 -20.32 22.03 17.67
N GLY A 19 -19.15 21.57 18.12
CA GLY A 19 -18.39 20.51 17.47
C GLY A 19 -17.35 21.04 16.47
N SER A 20 -16.83 20.12 15.65
CA SER A 20 -15.78 20.40 14.67
C SER A 20 -16.08 19.70 13.35
N THR A 21 -15.71 20.37 12.25
CA THR A 21 -15.74 19.85 10.89
C THR A 21 -14.31 19.74 10.38
N PHE A 22 -13.91 18.54 9.98
CA PHE A 22 -12.65 18.28 9.29
C PHE A 22 -12.91 18.09 7.80
N SER A 23 -12.08 18.66 6.95
CA SER A 23 -12.21 18.59 5.49
C SER A 23 -10.89 18.23 4.84
N VAL A 24 -10.96 17.44 3.76
CA VAL A 24 -9.80 17.04 2.94
C VAL A 24 -10.11 17.36 1.49
N SER A 25 -9.25 18.14 0.85
CA SER A 25 -9.38 18.55 -0.55
C SER A 25 -8.54 17.65 -1.44
N MET A 26 -9.14 17.06 -2.47
CA MET A 26 -8.47 16.18 -3.42
C MET A 26 -8.86 16.53 -4.87
N PRO A 27 -7.92 16.47 -5.83
CA PRO A 27 -8.23 16.72 -7.23
C PRO A 27 -9.14 15.61 -7.79
N ILE A 28 -10.20 16.02 -8.51
CA ILE A 28 -11.04 15.10 -9.24
C ILE A 28 -10.34 14.76 -10.56
N VAL A 29 -9.80 13.54 -10.65
CA VAL A 29 -9.23 13.03 -11.89
C VAL A 29 -10.28 12.28 -12.70
N ALA A 30 -10.33 12.55 -14.01
CA ALA A 30 -11.17 11.78 -14.92
C ALA A 30 -10.76 10.30 -14.84
N ARG A 31 -11.76 9.40 -14.74
CA ARG A 31 -11.53 7.96 -14.68
C ARG A 31 -10.65 7.56 -15.86
N ALA A 32 -9.44 7.07 -15.56
CA ALA A 32 -8.58 6.48 -16.58
C ALA A 32 -9.40 5.44 -17.33
N ALA A 33 -9.56 5.62 -18.65
CA ALA A 33 -10.14 4.59 -19.51
C ALA A 33 -9.40 3.30 -19.17
N LYS A 34 -10.13 2.25 -18.75
CA LYS A 34 -9.53 0.96 -18.38
C LYS A 34 -8.54 0.62 -19.48
N ALA A 35 -7.24 0.76 -19.19
CA ALA A 35 -6.22 0.29 -20.09
C ALA A 35 -6.54 -1.19 -20.26
N LYS A 36 -6.99 -1.60 -21.46
CA LYS A 36 -7.04 -3.01 -21.81
C LYS A 36 -5.65 -3.50 -21.49
N LYS A 37 -5.51 -4.30 -20.42
CA LYS A 37 -4.27 -5.00 -20.09
C LYS A 37 -3.91 -5.69 -21.40
N LYS A 38 -2.93 -5.16 -22.15
CA LYS A 38 -2.26 -5.93 -23.18
C LYS A 38 -1.64 -7.05 -22.37
N ARG A 39 -2.29 -8.21 -22.39
CA ARG A 39 -1.76 -9.45 -21.82
C ARG A 39 -0.38 -9.56 -22.46
N ARG A 40 0.67 -9.29 -21.70
CA ARG A 40 2.04 -9.51 -22.14
C ARG A 40 2.14 -11.01 -22.34
N THR A 41 1.94 -11.44 -23.57
CA THR A 41 2.13 -12.82 -24.01
C THR A 41 3.62 -13.08 -23.99
N SER A 42 4.08 -13.65 -22.87
CA SER A 42 5.14 -14.66 -22.76
C SER A 42 5.76 -14.59 -21.36
N VAL A 43 5.01 -15.03 -20.34
CA VAL A 43 5.68 -15.73 -19.24
C VAL A 43 5.65 -17.16 -19.71
N ALA A 44 6.79 -17.65 -20.21
CA ALA A 44 7.04 -19.08 -20.33
C ALA A 44 6.49 -19.73 -19.07
N GLU A 45 5.79 -20.85 -19.23
CA GLU A 45 5.38 -21.74 -18.15
C GLU A 45 6.63 -21.97 -17.28
N ARG A 46 6.81 -21.13 -16.27
CA ARG A 46 7.63 -21.49 -15.14
C ARG A 46 6.78 -22.56 -14.52
N ASP A 47 7.28 -23.79 -14.59
CA ASP A 47 6.90 -24.83 -13.66
C ASP A 47 6.56 -24.19 -12.33
N GLU A 48 5.49 -24.66 -11.69
CA GLU A 48 5.04 -24.28 -10.34
C GLU A 48 6.13 -24.64 -9.30
N ALA A 49 7.31 -24.07 -9.45
CA ALA A 49 8.33 -24.01 -8.44
C ALA A 49 7.73 -23.13 -7.36
N GLN A 50 7.25 -23.79 -6.31
CA GLN A 50 6.82 -23.17 -5.07
C GLN A 50 7.81 -22.07 -4.72
N ALA A 51 7.33 -20.83 -4.68
CA ALA A 51 8.20 -19.70 -4.46
C ALA A 51 8.88 -19.90 -3.09
N SER A 52 10.20 -19.76 -3.04
CA SER A 52 10.99 -20.04 -1.84
C SER A 52 12.11 -19.01 -1.70
N GLY A 53 12.44 -18.68 -0.47
CA GLY A 53 13.43 -17.65 -0.14
C GLY A 53 13.02 -16.81 1.07
N LEU A 54 13.92 -15.95 1.51
CA LEU A 54 13.67 -14.95 2.55
C LEU A 54 13.37 -13.59 1.89
N VAL A 55 12.29 -12.96 2.32
CA VAL A 55 11.91 -11.60 1.95
C VAL A 55 12.04 -10.71 3.20
N ILE A 56 12.85 -9.65 3.09
CA ILE A 56 12.87 -8.56 4.08
C ILE A 56 11.89 -7.49 3.62
N LEU A 57 10.78 -7.35 4.33
CA LEU A 57 9.73 -6.37 4.04
C LEU A 57 9.94 -5.13 4.91
N ILE A 58 10.28 -4.01 4.28
CA ILE A 58 10.36 -2.70 4.94
C ILE A 58 9.04 -1.97 4.71
N GLU A 59 8.25 -1.80 5.77
CA GLU A 59 6.90 -1.22 5.71
C GLU A 59 6.58 -0.51 7.04
N ASP A 60 6.24 0.78 6.98
CA ASP A 60 6.11 1.64 8.17
C ASP A 60 4.72 1.57 8.82
N ASP A 61 3.71 1.04 8.12
CA ASP A 61 2.40 0.74 8.70
C ASP A 61 2.28 -0.75 9.08
N VAL A 62 2.07 -1.01 10.38
CA VAL A 62 1.97 -2.38 10.92
C VAL A 62 0.83 -3.21 10.30
N GLN A 63 -0.30 -2.59 9.96
CA GLN A 63 -1.44 -3.30 9.38
C GLN A 63 -1.16 -3.69 7.93
N VAL A 64 -0.45 -2.82 7.19
CA VAL A 64 0.00 -3.10 5.83
C VAL A 64 1.08 -4.17 5.83
N ALA A 65 2.06 -4.09 6.74
CA ALA A 65 3.11 -5.09 6.91
C ALA A 65 2.53 -6.49 7.20
N ASN A 66 1.55 -6.57 8.10
CA ASN A 66 0.86 -7.82 8.42
C ASN A 66 0.11 -8.41 7.21
N ALA A 67 -0.59 -7.57 6.45
CA ALA A 67 -1.31 -8.02 5.26
C ALA A 67 -0.36 -8.58 4.19
N TRP A 68 0.77 -7.90 3.95
CA TRP A 68 1.79 -8.38 3.02
C TRP A 68 2.51 -9.63 3.50
N GLY A 69 2.83 -9.70 4.80
CA GLY A 69 3.44 -10.88 5.42
C GLY A 69 2.60 -12.14 5.16
N LEU A 70 1.31 -12.08 5.49
CA LEU A 70 0.39 -13.20 5.26
C LEU A 70 0.31 -13.63 3.79
N LEU A 71 0.29 -12.67 2.86
CA LEU A 71 0.21 -12.95 1.44
C LEU A 71 1.51 -13.59 0.91
N LEU A 72 2.66 -13.07 1.31
CA LEU A 72 3.97 -13.59 0.88
C LEU A 72 4.27 -14.96 1.49
N GLU A 73 3.89 -15.19 2.74
CA GLU A 73 4.00 -16.51 3.37
C GLU A 73 3.10 -17.54 2.70
N ALA A 74 1.88 -17.16 2.30
CA ALA A 74 0.97 -18.03 1.55
C ALA A 74 1.55 -18.45 0.17
N GLU A 75 2.39 -17.60 -0.43
CA GLU A 75 3.11 -17.90 -1.68
C GLU A 75 4.37 -18.77 -1.46
N GLY A 76 4.74 -19.04 -0.21
CA GLY A 76 5.85 -19.95 0.16
C GLY A 76 7.14 -19.26 0.61
N PHE A 77 7.14 -17.94 0.76
CA PHE A 77 8.30 -17.20 1.27
C PHE A 77 8.38 -17.21 2.80
N HIS A 78 9.60 -17.09 3.32
CA HIS A 78 9.80 -16.66 4.71
C HIS A 78 9.87 -15.13 4.71
N VAL A 79 9.18 -14.48 5.64
CA VAL A 79 9.12 -13.02 5.69
C VAL A 79 9.67 -12.53 7.02
N ALA A 80 10.59 -11.57 6.98
CA ALA A 80 10.95 -10.75 8.13
C ALA A 80 10.52 -9.31 7.85
N THR A 81 9.84 -8.69 8.81
CA THR A 81 9.33 -7.32 8.68
C THR A 81 10.21 -6.35 9.47
N ALA A 82 10.33 -5.13 8.96
CA ALA A 82 10.98 -4.01 9.63
C ALA A 82 10.22 -2.71 9.29
N ALA A 83 10.10 -1.78 10.23
CA ALA A 83 9.43 -0.50 9.95
C ALA A 83 10.33 0.49 9.19
N SER A 84 11.63 0.18 9.06
CA SER A 84 12.60 1.01 8.35
C SER A 84 13.83 0.23 7.90
N ALA A 85 14.62 0.79 7.00
CA ALA A 85 15.87 0.19 6.55
C ALA A 85 16.93 0.03 7.65
N THR A 86 16.87 0.84 8.72
CA THR A 86 17.79 0.74 9.86
C THR A 86 17.43 -0.40 10.81
N GLU A 87 16.15 -0.80 10.81
CA GLU A 87 15.62 -1.87 11.66
C GLU A 87 15.73 -3.27 11.01
N ALA A 88 15.88 -3.29 9.68
CA ALA A 88 16.08 -4.50 8.87
C ALA A 88 17.47 -5.12 9.06
#